data_AF-A0A5C6D5J5-F1
#
_entry.id   AF-A0A5C6D5J5-F1
#
_cell.length_a   1.000
_cell.length_b   1.000
_cell.length_c   1.000
_cell.angle_alpha   90.00
_cell.angle_beta   90.00
_cell.angle_gamma   90.00
#
_symmetry.space_group_name_H-M   'P 1'
#
loop_
_entity.id
_entity.type
_entity.pdbx_description
1 polymer ?
#
loop_
_entity_poly.entity_id
_entity_poly.type
_entity_poly.pdbx_seq_one_letter_code
_entity_poly.pdbx_strand_id
1 'polypeptide(L)'
;MTRGNIRSDSRTGTAAADSTSGFVADGYDRLVSAIESDARRNVEEKYADEWNGAGILRRWKLQRQMEAEIAVAVAENLPDVSPDALF
;
A
#
# COMPACT_ATOMS: atom_id res chain seq x y z
N MET A 1 47.73 2.73 -42.34
CA MET A 1 47.25 4.11 -42.61
C MET A 1 45.71 4.05 -42.64
N THR A 2 44.87 4.85 -41.99
CA THR A 2 44.88 5.73 -40.81
C THR A 2 43.39 6.01 -40.53
N ARG A 3 42.96 5.78 -39.27
CA ARG A 3 41.82 6.37 -38.51
C ARG A 3 40.37 6.29 -39.04
N GLY A 4 39.48 5.96 -38.10
CA GLY A 4 38.06 6.31 -38.12
C GLY A 4 37.39 5.94 -36.80
N ASN A 5 37.52 6.82 -35.81
CA ASN A 5 36.95 6.73 -34.46
C ASN A 5 35.57 7.38 -34.44
N ILE A 6 34.47 6.66 -34.15
CA ILE A 6 33.21 7.27 -33.68
C ILE A 6 32.60 6.41 -32.57
N ARG A 7 32.61 6.99 -31.39
CA ARG A 7 31.84 6.63 -30.20
C ARG A 7 30.37 6.98 -30.50
N SER A 8 29.43 6.05 -30.33
CA SER A 8 28.00 6.37 -30.29
C SER A 8 27.45 6.05 -28.92
N ASP A 9 26.87 7.08 -28.34
CA ASP A 9 26.47 7.23 -26.96
C ASP A 9 25.40 6.25 -26.50
N SER A 10 25.52 5.95 -25.22
CA SER A 10 24.42 5.66 -24.31
C SER A 10 23.17 6.50 -24.58
N ARG A 11 22.09 5.84 -24.96
CA ARG A 11 20.74 6.23 -24.54
C ARG A 11 19.86 4.99 -24.54
N THR A 12 19.88 4.25 -23.43
CA THR A 12 18.66 3.62 -22.93
C THR A 12 17.67 4.76 -22.79
N GLY A 13 16.91 4.99 -23.87
CA GLY A 13 15.80 5.91 -23.86
C GLY A 13 14.85 5.41 -22.81
N THR A 14 14.84 6.11 -21.68
CA THR A 14 13.69 6.34 -20.83
C THR A 14 12.51 6.61 -21.76
N ALA A 15 11.85 5.55 -22.22
CA ALA A 15 10.50 5.66 -22.71
C ALA A 15 9.71 6.02 -21.47
N ALA A 16 9.34 7.29 -21.45
CA ALA A 16 8.52 7.94 -20.46
C ALA A 16 7.62 6.93 -19.77
N ALA A 17 7.65 6.94 -18.44
CA ALA A 17 6.48 6.60 -17.66
C ALA A 17 5.37 7.48 -18.21
N ASP A 18 4.71 6.95 -19.24
CA ASP A 18 3.53 7.50 -19.83
C ASP A 18 2.61 7.60 -18.65
N SER A 19 2.43 8.84 -18.21
CA SER A 19 1.55 9.19 -17.12
C SER A 19 0.17 9.05 -17.70
N THR A 20 -0.18 7.81 -18.06
CA THR A 20 -1.52 7.39 -18.37
C THR A 20 -2.24 7.54 -17.05
N SER A 21 -2.74 8.76 -16.83
CA SER A 21 -3.91 9.07 -16.03
C SER A 21 -5.07 8.26 -16.60
N GLY A 22 -4.96 6.94 -16.44
CA GLY A 22 -5.89 5.94 -16.88
C GLY A 22 -6.70 5.59 -15.65
N PHE A 23 -7.93 6.08 -15.63
CA PHE A 23 -9.00 5.64 -14.75
C PHE A 23 -8.87 4.15 -14.44
N VAL A 24 -8.49 3.82 -13.20
CA VAL A 24 -8.33 2.44 -12.77
C VAL A 24 -9.72 1.98 -12.34
N ALA A 25 -10.33 1.12 -13.15
CA ALA A 25 -11.51 0.38 -12.71
C ALA A 25 -11.23 -0.23 -11.32
N ASP A 26 -12.16 0.01 -10.39
CA ASP A 26 -12.05 -0.37 -8.96
C ASP A 26 -10.98 0.41 -8.17
N GLY A 27 -10.65 1.64 -8.58
CA GLY A 27 -9.66 2.50 -7.92
C GLY A 27 -9.98 2.75 -6.44
N TYR A 28 -11.27 2.93 -6.12
CA TYR A 28 -11.74 3.06 -4.73
C TYR A 28 -11.49 1.77 -3.93
N ASP A 29 -11.83 0.60 -4.46
CA ASP A 29 -11.64 -0.69 -3.77
C ASP A 29 -10.16 -1.02 -3.55
N ARG A 30 -9.29 -0.67 -4.51
CA ARG A 30 -7.84 -0.80 -4.37
C ARG A 30 -7.28 0.13 -3.31
N LEU A 31 -7.79 1.36 -3.24
CA LEU A 31 -7.41 2.32 -2.21
C LEU A 31 -7.86 1.85 -0.82
N VAL A 32 -9.10 1.40 -0.67
CA VAL A 32 -9.61 0.80 0.58
C VAL A 32 -8.74 -0.38 1.00
N SER A 33 -8.44 -1.29 0.07
CA SER A 33 -7.61 -2.47 0.34
C SER A 33 -6.19 -2.11 0.77
N ALA A 34 -5.59 -1.10 0.14
CA ALA A 34 -4.25 -0.62 0.51
C ALA A 34 -4.25 0.00 1.91
N ILE A 35 -5.24 0.84 2.22
CA ILE A 35 -5.41 1.45 3.55
C ILE A 35 -5.64 0.38 4.62
N GLU A 36 -6.49 -0.61 4.36
CA GLU A 36 -6.71 -1.73 5.28
C GLU A 36 -5.44 -2.55 5.50
N SER A 37 -4.68 -2.84 4.43
CA SER A 37 -3.43 -3.59 4.54
C SER A 37 -2.39 -2.83 5.35
N ASP A 38 -2.26 -1.52 5.18
CA ASP A 38 -1.33 -0.69 5.95
C ASP A 38 -1.79 -0.58 7.41
N ALA A 39 -3.09 -0.36 7.66
CA ALA A 39 -3.65 -0.34 9.01
C ALA A 39 -3.42 -1.67 9.74
N ARG A 40 -3.67 -2.80 9.07
CA ARG A 40 -3.40 -4.15 9.60
C ARG A 40 -1.93 -4.33 9.93
N ARG A 41 -1.01 -3.98 9.02
CA ARG A 41 0.43 -4.10 9.28
C ARG A 41 0.86 -3.31 10.52
N ASN A 42 0.41 -2.06 10.63
CA ASN A 42 0.77 -1.19 11.76
C ASN A 42 0.24 -1.73 13.09
N VAL A 43 -1.01 -2.23 13.11
CA VAL A 43 -1.61 -2.80 14.31
C VAL A 43 -0.92 -4.13 14.68
N GLU A 44 -0.68 -5.01 13.71
CA GLU A 44 0.01 -6.28 13.96
C GLU A 44 1.44 -6.06 14.47
N GLU A 45 2.19 -5.10 13.93
CA GLU A 45 3.52 -4.74 14.41
C GLU A 45 3.47 -4.22 15.85
N LYS A 46 2.51 -3.34 16.17
CA LYS A 46 2.30 -2.80 17.53
C LYS A 46 2.02 -3.90 18.56
N TYR A 47 1.28 -4.95 18.18
CA TYR A 47 0.88 -6.03 19.08
C TYR A 47 1.73 -7.31 18.97
N ALA A 48 2.74 -7.34 18.11
CA ALA A 48 3.54 -8.53 17.83
C ALA A 48 4.15 -9.14 19.10
N ASP A 49 4.79 -8.31 19.93
CA ASP A 49 5.41 -8.77 21.18
C ASP A 49 4.38 -9.27 22.19
N GLU A 50 3.23 -8.59 22.27
CA GLU A 50 2.15 -8.96 23.18
C GLU A 50 1.48 -10.27 22.76
N TRP A 51 1.34 -10.49 21.45
CA TRP A 51 0.81 -11.71 20.84
C TRP A 51 1.75 -12.90 21.03
N ASN A 52 3.06 -12.69 20.86
CA ASN A 52 4.09 -13.71 21.03
C ASN A 52 4.16 -14.26 22.47
N GLY A 53 3.94 -13.39 23.47
CA GLY A 53 3.87 -13.77 24.87
C GLY A 53 2.49 -14.19 25.38
N ALA A 54 1.43 -14.09 24.57
CA ALA A 54 0.06 -14.29 25.02
C ALA A 54 -0.39 -15.76 25.00
N GLY A 55 -1.08 -16.17 26.07
CA GLY A 55 -1.87 -17.40 26.10
C GLY A 55 -3.16 -17.30 25.25
N ILE A 56 -3.84 -18.42 25.03
CA ILE A 56 -4.98 -18.55 24.10
C ILE A 56 -6.10 -17.52 24.35
N LEU A 57 -6.52 -17.34 25.61
CA LEU A 57 -7.58 -16.37 25.97
C LEU A 57 -7.14 -14.92 25.71
N ARG A 58 -5.88 -14.62 25.97
CA ARG A 58 -5.33 -13.27 25.74
C ARG A 58 -5.16 -12.98 24.26
N ARG A 59 -4.76 -13.98 23.46
CA ARG A 59 -4.74 -13.88 21.99
C ARG A 59 -6.13 -13.63 21.41
N TRP A 60 -7.16 -14.34 21.88
CA TRP A 60 -8.53 -14.06 21.45
C TRP A 60 -8.96 -12.61 21.73
N LYS A 61 -8.65 -12.10 22.93
CA LYS A 61 -8.95 -10.72 23.29
C LYS A 61 -8.15 -9.71 22.46
N LEU A 62 -6.86 -9.98 22.24
CA LEU A 62 -5.99 -9.15 21.42
C LEU A 62 -6.46 -9.11 19.98
N GLN A 63 -6.90 -10.24 19.42
CA GLN A 63 -7.45 -10.29 18.08
C GLN A 63 -8.66 -9.35 17.94
N ARG A 64 -9.60 -9.42 18.89
CA ARG A 64 -10.76 -8.52 18.94
C ARG A 64 -10.37 -7.05 19.02
N GLN A 65 -9.32 -6.74 19.79
CA GLN A 65 -8.81 -5.39 19.93
C GLN A 65 -8.14 -4.91 18.64
N MET A 66 -7.28 -5.72 18.04
CA MET A 66 -6.61 -5.42 16.78
C MET A 66 -7.64 -5.20 15.65
N GLU A 67 -8.66 -6.05 15.54
CA GLU A 67 -9.76 -5.88 14.58
C GLU A 67 -10.47 -4.53 14.75
N ALA A 68 -10.75 -4.12 15.98
CA ALA A 68 -11.37 -2.82 16.26
C ALA A 68 -10.45 -1.64 15.91
N GLU A 69 -9.16 -1.73 16.27
CA GLU A 69 -8.17 -0.68 15.95
C GLU A 69 -7.93 -0.55 14.45
N ILE A 70 -7.90 -1.66 13.71
CA ILE A 70 -7.81 -1.64 12.24
C ILE A 70 -9.04 -0.94 11.66
N ALA A 71 -10.25 -1.26 12.12
CA ALA A 71 -11.47 -0.64 11.61
C ALA A 71 -11.49 0.89 11.84
N VAL A 72 -11.05 1.34 13.01
CA VAL A 72 -10.91 2.78 13.31
C VAL A 72 -9.85 3.41 12.42
N ALA A 73 -8.67 2.81 12.31
CA ALA A 73 -7.59 3.34 11.49
C ALA A 73 -7.99 3.41 10.00
N VAL A 74 -8.71 2.41 9.47
CA VAL A 74 -9.26 2.46 8.12
C VAL A 74 -10.24 3.62 7.99
N ALA A 75 -11.19 3.78 8.91
CA ALA A 75 -12.17 4.86 8.86
C ALA A 75 -11.53 6.27 8.94
N GLU A 76 -10.45 6.43 9.71
CA GLU A 76 -9.72 7.70 9.81
C GLU A 76 -8.89 8.03 8.56
N ASN A 77 -8.33 7.00 7.92
CA ASN A 77 -7.45 7.18 6.76
C ASN A 77 -8.21 7.09 5.42
N LEU A 78 -9.45 6.60 5.44
CA LEU A 78 -10.28 6.56 4.25
C LEU A 78 -10.69 8.00 3.91
N PRO A 79 -10.33 8.50 2.71
CA PRO A 79 -10.73 9.83 2.29
C PRO A 79 -12.26 9.90 2.24
N ASP A 80 -12.84 11.01 2.71
CA ASP A 80 -14.27 11.34 2.57
C ASP A 80 -14.57 11.70 1.11
N VAL A 81 -14.44 10.70 0.25
CA VAL A 81 -14.72 10.79 -1.18
C VAL A 81 -15.82 9.81 -1.50
N SER A 82 -16.82 10.30 -2.22
CA SER A 82 -17.86 9.45 -2.79
C SER A 82 -17.20 8.29 -3.54
N PRO A 83 -17.70 7.05 -3.42
CA PRO A 83 -17.28 5.93 -4.28
C PRO A 83 -17.32 6.32 -5.77
N ASP A 84 -18.18 7.28 -6.09
CA ASP A 84 -18.38 7.85 -7.42
C ASP A 84 -17.39 8.98 -7.82
N ALA A 85 -16.43 9.32 -6.97
CA ALA A 85 -15.47 10.40 -7.22
C ALA A 85 -14.09 9.89 -7.67
N LEU A 86 -13.78 8.60 -7.45
CA LEU A 86 -12.55 7.94 -7.90
C LEU A 86 -12.78 7.10 -9.17
N PHE A 87 -13.65 7.59 -10.05
CA PHE A 87 -13.89 7.03 -11.37
C PHE A 87 -12.90 7.53 -12.40
#